data_AF-T1K0H6-F1
#
_entry.id   AF-T1K0H6-F1
#
_cell.length_a   1.000
_cell.length_b   1.000
_cell.length_c   1.000
_cell.angle_alpha   90.00
_cell.angle_beta   90.00
_cell.angle_gamma   90.00
#
_symmetry.space_group_name_H-M   'P 1'
#
loop_
_entity.id
_entity.type
_entity.pdbx_description
1 polymer ?
#
loop_
_entity_poly.entity_id
_entity_poly.type
_entity_poly.pdbx_seq_one_letter_code
_entity_poly.pdbx_strand_id
1 'polypeptide(L)'
;MVLKSRVKKICEGFRATLYPCPDTAADRREMIAGVVSRIEELSTVLKQTNEHRHCVLVAAAKHIKDWIIKVKKIKAIYLTLNMFNLDLTRKCLIAECWCPVDDLERIHMALRRGTERSGSSVPSILNLVFGLLDMQSIAAQAEGNEIFKTFFGGRYLILLMSLFSIYTGFIYNDIFSKSLNIFGSSWKATTLPKTGLYPENMMLDPLTQYSDKPYWFGIDPVWQVSVNKILYLNSYKMKLSILLGVMQMLFGLVLGYYNHRYFGNRIDIVCELAHNRETQNKVAQTIKLSDFRKSNFLVSIEMKSCDFCD
;
A
#
# COMPACT_ATOMS: atom_id res chain seq x y z
N MET A 1 -71.27 36.29 11.18
CA MET A 1 -69.82 36.62 11.35
C MET A 1 -69.10 35.74 12.37
N VAL A 2 -69.70 35.42 13.53
CA VAL A 2 -69.03 34.70 14.64
C VAL A 2 -68.65 33.23 14.35
N LEU A 3 -69.44 32.48 13.56
CA LEU A 3 -69.08 31.11 13.18
C LEU A 3 -67.85 31.05 12.26
N LYS A 4 -67.76 31.97 11.28
CA LYS A 4 -66.66 32.00 10.29
C LYS A 4 -65.30 32.20 10.98
N SER A 5 -65.24 33.01 12.06
CA SER A 5 -64.01 33.20 12.84
C SER A 5 -63.66 32.01 13.73
N ARG A 6 -64.65 31.30 14.30
CA ARG A 6 -64.41 30.05 15.05
C ARG A 6 -63.87 28.93 14.16
N VAL A 7 -64.45 28.75 12.96
CA VAL A 7 -63.98 27.73 12.01
C VAL A 7 -62.57 28.03 11.53
N LYS A 8 -62.23 29.30 11.23
CA LYS A 8 -60.85 29.69 10.89
C LYS A 8 -59.84 29.31 12.00
N LYS A 9 -60.15 29.58 13.27
CA LYS A 9 -59.30 29.21 14.41
C LYS A 9 -59.10 27.70 14.54
N ILE A 10 -60.12 26.91 14.23
CA ILE A 10 -60.02 25.44 14.23
C ILE A 10 -59.09 24.99 13.09
N CYS A 11 -59.29 25.51 11.87
CA CYS A 11 -58.44 25.20 10.72
C CYS A 11 -56.97 25.62 10.94
N GLU A 12 -56.73 26.79 11.50
CA GLU A 12 -55.38 27.25 11.91
C GLU A 12 -54.78 26.34 12.99
N GLY A 13 -55.60 25.88 13.95
CA GLY A 13 -55.20 24.91 14.97
C GLY A 13 -54.76 23.56 14.41
N PHE A 14 -55.34 23.14 13.28
CA PHE A 14 -54.93 21.94 12.54
C PHE A 14 -53.84 22.19 11.47
N ARG A 15 -53.23 23.39 11.44
CA ARG A 15 -52.21 23.80 10.45
C ARG A 15 -52.70 23.77 8.99
N ALA A 16 -53.99 23.94 8.76
CA ALA A 16 -54.52 24.11 7.41
C ALA A 16 -54.21 25.53 6.89
N THR A 17 -53.62 25.64 5.71
CA THR A 17 -53.37 26.93 5.05
C THR A 17 -54.63 27.41 4.33
N LEU A 18 -55.28 28.43 4.90
CA LEU A 18 -56.48 29.05 4.35
C LEU A 18 -56.10 30.19 3.38
N TYR A 19 -56.56 30.12 2.14
CA TYR A 19 -56.40 31.19 1.15
C TYR A 19 -57.68 32.01 1.00
N PRO A 20 -57.59 33.35 0.83
CA PRO A 20 -58.76 34.18 0.54
C PRO A 20 -59.32 33.84 -0.85
N CYS A 21 -60.64 33.67 -0.94
CA CYS A 21 -61.34 33.38 -2.20
C CYS A 21 -62.46 34.42 -2.39
N PRO A 22 -62.50 35.15 -3.53
CA PRO A 22 -63.56 36.10 -3.84
C PRO A 22 -64.95 35.45 -3.98
N ASP A 23 -65.99 36.15 -3.55
CA ASP A 23 -67.37 35.66 -3.56
C ASP A 23 -67.98 35.67 -4.99
N THR A 24 -67.57 36.63 -5.85
CA THR A 24 -68.05 36.79 -7.24
C THR A 24 -67.28 35.90 -8.23
N ALA A 25 -67.99 35.33 -9.22
CA ALA A 25 -67.37 34.50 -10.26
C ALA A 25 -66.48 35.27 -11.26
N ALA A 26 -66.65 36.59 -11.38
CA ALA A 26 -65.78 37.45 -12.18
C ALA A 26 -64.43 37.67 -11.48
N ASP A 27 -64.45 38.15 -10.23
CA ASP A 27 -63.26 38.39 -9.40
C ASP A 27 -62.40 37.13 -9.18
N ARG A 28 -63.03 35.95 -9.09
CA ARG A 28 -62.28 34.68 -9.04
C ARG A 28 -61.50 34.40 -10.33
N ARG A 29 -62.06 34.71 -11.50
CA ARG A 29 -61.38 34.51 -12.79
C ARG A 29 -60.20 35.47 -12.93
N GLU A 30 -60.36 36.71 -12.48
CA GLU A 30 -59.28 37.71 -12.45
C GLU A 30 -58.16 37.30 -11.47
N MET A 31 -58.51 36.85 -10.26
CA MET A 31 -57.52 36.38 -9.27
C MET A 31 -56.75 35.15 -9.78
N ILE A 32 -57.41 34.20 -10.44
CA ILE A 32 -56.75 33.03 -11.05
C ILE A 32 -55.78 33.49 -12.13
N ALA A 33 -56.18 34.40 -13.02
CA ALA A 33 -55.31 34.94 -14.06
C ALA A 33 -54.06 35.62 -13.47
N GLY A 34 -54.23 36.42 -12.42
CA GLY A 34 -53.10 37.06 -11.71
C GLY A 34 -52.18 36.07 -10.99
N VAL A 35 -52.72 35.03 -10.36
CA VAL A 35 -51.91 33.98 -9.73
C VAL A 35 -51.14 33.17 -10.76
N VAL A 36 -51.75 32.81 -11.89
CA VAL A 36 -51.07 32.10 -12.98
C VAL A 36 -49.93 32.93 -13.54
N SER A 37 -50.14 34.22 -13.82
CA SER A 37 -49.07 35.14 -14.25
C SER A 37 -47.91 35.17 -13.26
N ARG A 38 -48.20 35.26 -11.95
CA ARG A 38 -47.16 35.27 -10.90
C ARG A 38 -46.43 33.93 -10.79
N ILE A 39 -47.11 32.80 -10.99
CA ILE A 39 -46.48 31.48 -11.02
C ILE A 39 -45.53 31.40 -12.23
N GLU A 40 -45.96 31.89 -13.39
CA GLU A 40 -45.12 31.94 -14.59
C GLU A 40 -43.88 32.81 -14.35
N GLU A 41 -44.04 34.03 -13.83
CA GLU A 41 -42.94 34.91 -13.43
C GLU A 41 -41.97 34.21 -12.46
N LEU A 42 -42.48 33.63 -11.37
CA LEU A 42 -41.65 32.90 -10.40
C LEU A 42 -40.93 31.71 -11.04
N SER A 43 -41.57 30.99 -11.95
CA SER A 43 -40.95 29.86 -12.64
C SER A 43 -39.80 30.32 -13.54
N THR A 44 -39.93 31.48 -14.18
CA THR A 44 -38.85 32.05 -15.01
C THR A 44 -37.66 32.48 -14.14
N VAL A 45 -37.91 33.15 -13.01
CA VAL A 45 -36.85 33.54 -12.06
C VAL A 45 -36.15 32.32 -11.48
N LEU A 46 -36.90 31.27 -11.12
CA LEU A 46 -36.32 30.03 -10.58
C LEU A 46 -35.44 29.33 -11.61
N LYS A 47 -35.88 29.29 -12.87
CA LYS A 47 -35.08 28.74 -13.98
C LYS A 47 -33.78 29.52 -14.18
N GLN A 48 -33.87 30.85 -14.29
CA GLN A 48 -32.70 31.72 -14.43
C GLN A 48 -31.71 31.58 -13.27
N THR A 49 -32.22 31.51 -12.03
CA THR A 49 -31.39 31.35 -10.83
C THR A 49 -30.68 30.00 -10.82
N ASN A 50 -31.38 28.94 -11.24
CA ASN A 50 -30.79 27.60 -11.28
C ASN A 50 -29.74 27.47 -12.39
N GLU A 51 -29.99 28.05 -13.56
CA GLU A 51 -29.03 28.13 -14.66
C GLU A 51 -27.79 28.94 -14.25
N HIS A 52 -27.97 30.11 -13.64
CA HIS A 52 -26.86 30.91 -13.13
C HIS A 52 -26.02 30.13 -12.11
N ARG A 53 -26.67 29.49 -11.13
CA ARG A 53 -25.99 28.64 -10.14
C ARG A 53 -25.23 27.50 -10.81
N HIS A 54 -25.80 26.84 -11.82
CA HIS A 54 -25.13 25.77 -12.54
C HIS A 54 -23.89 26.27 -13.30
N CYS A 55 -24.01 27.38 -14.01
CA CYS A 55 -22.89 28.02 -14.71
C CYS A 55 -21.73 28.37 -13.75
N VAL A 56 -22.04 28.96 -12.59
CA VAL A 56 -21.04 29.28 -11.56
C VAL A 56 -20.39 28.02 -10.99
N LEU A 57 -21.18 26.99 -10.68
CA LEU A 57 -20.65 25.73 -10.16
C LEU A 57 -19.76 25.02 -11.20
N VAL A 58 -20.13 25.03 -12.47
CA VAL A 58 -19.32 24.46 -13.55
C VAL A 58 -18.02 25.24 -13.73
N ALA A 59 -18.07 26.58 -13.67
CA ALA A 59 -16.87 27.40 -13.72
C ALA A 59 -15.93 27.13 -12.53
N ALA A 60 -16.46 27.03 -11.31
CA ALA A 60 -15.67 26.72 -10.12
C ALA A 60 -15.12 25.28 -10.13
N ALA A 61 -15.91 24.30 -10.60
CA ALA A 61 -15.51 22.90 -10.67
C ALA A 61 -14.29 22.65 -11.58
N LYS A 62 -14.06 23.52 -12.57
CA LYS A 62 -12.85 23.44 -13.41
C LYS A 62 -11.57 23.70 -12.63
N HIS A 63 -11.60 24.57 -11.62
CA HIS A 63 -10.40 25.02 -10.89
C HIS A 63 -10.28 24.47 -9.47
N ILE A 64 -11.35 23.88 -8.92
CA ILE A 64 -11.37 23.42 -7.53
C ILE A 64 -10.23 22.45 -7.19
N LYS A 65 -9.87 21.55 -8.12
CA LYS A 65 -8.76 20.60 -7.93
C LYS A 65 -7.42 21.33 -7.82
N ASP A 66 -7.18 22.31 -8.68
CA ASP A 66 -5.96 23.12 -8.65
C ASP A 66 -5.87 23.97 -7.38
N TRP A 67 -6.98 24.57 -6.95
CA TRP A 67 -7.05 25.33 -5.70
C TRP A 67 -6.77 24.45 -4.49
N ILE A 68 -7.35 23.25 -4.42
CA ILE A 68 -7.07 22.30 -3.35
C ILE A 68 -5.58 21.94 -3.32
N ILE A 69 -4.95 21.69 -4.48
CA ILE A 69 -3.52 21.38 -4.56
C ILE A 69 -2.69 22.58 -4.10
N LYS A 70 -3.01 23.80 -4.55
CA LYS A 70 -2.30 25.03 -4.16
C LYS A 70 -2.38 25.26 -2.65
N VAL A 71 -3.57 25.18 -2.07
CA VAL A 71 -3.77 25.35 -0.62
C VAL A 71 -3.04 24.27 0.17
N LYS A 72 -3.10 23.00 -0.26
CA LYS A 72 -2.36 21.92 0.41
C LYS A 72 -0.84 22.14 0.35
N LYS A 73 -0.30 22.59 -0.79
CA LYS A 73 1.13 22.91 -0.94
C LYS A 73 1.53 24.09 -0.04
N ILE A 74 0.77 25.18 -0.05
CA ILE A 74 1.05 26.37 0.79
C ILE A 74 1.00 25.98 2.28
N LYS A 75 -0.02 25.23 2.70
CA LYS A 75 -0.12 24.72 4.08
C LYS A 75 1.10 23.87 4.46
N ALA A 76 1.56 23.00 3.56
CA ALA A 76 2.76 22.20 3.80
C ALA A 76 4.02 23.07 3.95
N ILE A 77 4.18 24.10 3.10
CA ILE A 77 5.30 25.05 3.19
C ILE A 77 5.30 25.77 4.54
N TYR A 78 4.17 26.35 4.96
CA TYR A 78 4.09 27.01 6.27
C TYR A 78 4.32 26.05 7.43
N LEU A 79 3.81 24.81 7.34
CA LEU A 79 4.08 23.80 8.36
C LEU A 79 5.58 23.48 8.44
N THR A 80 6.28 23.41 7.31
CA THR A 80 7.74 23.20 7.31
C THR A 80 8.51 24.42 7.83
N LEU A 81 8.11 25.64 7.47
CA LEU A 81 8.72 26.88 7.97
C LEU A 81 8.55 27.01 9.50
N ASN A 82 7.42 26.56 10.03
CA ASN A 82 7.17 26.54 11.48
C ASN A 82 8.09 25.58 12.25
N MET A 83 8.79 24.65 11.59
CA MET A 83 9.79 23.78 12.22
C MET A 83 11.20 24.39 12.22
N PHE A 84 11.41 25.54 11.57
CA PHE A 84 12.73 26.16 11.46
C PHE A 84 12.98 27.13 12.62
N ASN A 85 14.24 27.24 13.02
CA ASN A 85 14.65 28.21 14.04
C ASN A 85 14.86 29.58 13.40
N LEU A 86 14.34 30.63 14.04
CA LEU A 86 14.48 32.01 13.60
C LEU A 86 15.68 32.67 14.28
N ASP A 87 16.65 33.14 13.49
CA ASP A 87 17.70 34.05 13.96
C ASP A 87 17.30 35.51 13.66
N LEU A 88 16.90 36.23 14.71
CA LEU A 88 16.47 37.64 14.66
C LEU A 88 17.59 38.60 14.25
N THR A 89 18.86 38.21 14.43
CA THR A 89 20.02 39.07 14.16
C THR A 89 20.30 39.18 12.66
N ARG A 90 20.14 38.07 11.94
CA ARG A 90 20.41 37.97 10.49
C ARG A 90 19.15 37.99 9.64
N LYS A 91 17.96 38.05 10.26
CA LYS A 91 16.65 37.79 9.63
C LYS A 91 16.70 36.49 8.82
N CYS A 92 17.20 35.44 9.44
CA CYS A 92 17.50 34.18 8.78
C CYS A 92 16.79 33.01 9.45
N LEU A 93 16.36 32.05 8.65
CA LEU A 93 15.79 30.78 9.08
C LEU A 93 16.88 29.72 9.01
N ILE A 94 17.07 29.01 10.12
CA ILE A 94 18.01 27.90 10.23
C ILE A 94 17.20 26.62 10.37
N ALA A 95 17.41 25.70 9.43
CA ALA A 95 16.76 24.40 9.41
C ALA A 95 17.81 23.30 9.48
N GLU A 96 17.62 22.31 10.35
CA GLU A 96 18.40 21.08 10.32
C GLU A 96 17.57 19.99 9.64
N CYS A 97 18.05 19.45 8.52
CA CYS A 97 17.33 18.45 7.73
C CYS A 97 18.23 17.27 7.35
N TRP A 98 17.62 16.10 7.20
CA TRP A 98 18.33 14.92 6.71
C TRP A 98 18.29 14.85 5.20
N CYS A 99 19.44 14.67 4.56
CA CYS A 99 19.49 14.37 3.14
C CYS A 99 20.50 13.26 2.83
N PRO A 100 20.26 12.50 1.75
CA PRO A 100 21.26 11.56 1.27
C PRO A 100 22.47 12.32 0.70
N VAL A 101 23.68 11.78 0.89
CA VAL A 101 24.92 12.38 0.37
C VAL A 101 24.89 12.52 -1.15
N ASP A 102 24.35 11.50 -1.82
CA ASP A 102 24.31 11.43 -3.29
C ASP A 102 23.45 12.54 -3.91
N ASP A 103 22.43 13.05 -3.19
CA ASP A 103 21.57 14.14 -3.69
C ASP A 103 22.04 15.55 -3.26
N LEU A 104 23.20 15.68 -2.61
CA LEU A 104 23.67 16.96 -2.09
C LEU A 104 23.82 18.02 -3.19
N GLU A 105 24.33 17.64 -4.37
CA GLU A 105 24.45 18.55 -5.52
C GLU A 105 23.08 19.01 -6.02
N ARG A 106 22.11 18.09 -6.07
CA ARG A 106 20.75 18.39 -6.51
C ARG A 106 20.07 19.39 -5.59
N ILE A 107 20.29 19.28 -4.28
CA ILE A 107 19.78 20.22 -3.27
C ILE A 107 20.45 21.58 -3.45
N HIS A 108 21.78 21.65 -3.58
CA HIS A 108 22.48 22.91 -3.83
C HIS A 108 21.98 23.62 -5.09
N MET A 109 21.77 22.89 -6.19
CA MET A 109 21.23 23.47 -7.43
C MET A 109 19.78 23.93 -7.27
N ALA A 110 18.95 23.22 -6.49
CA ALA A 110 17.58 23.65 -6.21
C ALA A 110 17.55 24.93 -5.37
N LEU A 111 18.40 25.01 -4.34
CA LEU A 111 18.55 26.18 -3.49
C LEU A 111 19.05 27.39 -4.27
N ARG A 112 20.11 27.23 -5.08
CA ARG A 112 20.65 28.29 -5.93
C ARG A 112 19.60 28.84 -6.91
N ARG A 113 18.84 27.97 -7.56
CA ARG A 113 17.71 28.38 -8.43
C ARG A 113 16.61 29.10 -7.65
N GLY A 114 16.39 28.72 -6.38
CA GLY A 114 15.47 29.40 -5.48
C GLY A 114 15.92 30.82 -5.17
N THR A 115 17.20 31.01 -4.82
CA THR A 115 17.82 32.32 -4.56
C THR A 115 17.83 33.21 -5.79
N GLU A 116 18.15 32.66 -6.97
CA GLU A 116 18.14 33.41 -8.24
C GLU A 116 16.73 33.90 -8.59
N ARG A 117 15.70 33.10 -8.34
CA ARG A 117 14.30 33.49 -8.58
C ARG A 117 13.76 34.48 -7.56
N SER A 118 14.21 34.40 -6.30
CA SER A 118 13.78 35.35 -5.26
C SER A 118 14.50 36.69 -5.34
N GLY A 119 15.61 36.78 -6.08
CA GLY A 119 16.41 38.01 -6.17
C GLY A 119 17.12 38.37 -4.86
N SER A 120 17.24 37.42 -3.93
CA SER A 120 17.85 37.67 -2.62
C SER A 120 19.36 37.87 -2.75
N SER A 121 19.90 38.87 -2.05
CA SER A 121 21.33 39.17 -2.02
C SER A 121 22.17 38.19 -1.19
N VAL A 122 21.52 37.32 -0.40
CA VAL A 122 22.21 36.37 0.47
C VAL A 122 22.09 34.96 -0.12
N PRO A 123 23.22 34.30 -0.44
CA PRO A 123 23.19 32.91 -0.89
C PRO A 123 22.72 32.01 0.25
N SER A 124 21.88 31.03 -0.05
CA SER A 124 21.54 29.96 0.89
C SER A 124 22.80 29.16 1.22
N ILE A 125 23.16 29.07 2.49
CA ILE A 125 24.35 28.32 2.94
C ILE A 125 23.88 26.95 3.42
N LEU A 126 24.58 25.91 2.97
CA LEU A 126 24.32 24.52 3.34
C LEU A 126 25.55 23.99 4.07
N ASN A 127 25.42 23.72 5.37
CA ASN A 127 26.48 23.16 6.20
C ASN A 127 26.15 21.70 6.55
N LEU A 128 27.12 20.80 6.33
CA LEU A 128 27.01 19.41 6.76
C LEU A 128 27.36 19.31 8.24
N VAL A 129 26.39 18.90 9.06
CA VAL A 129 26.55 18.60 10.48
C VAL A 129 26.46 17.08 10.66
N PHE A 130 27.41 16.51 11.40
CA PHE A 130 27.38 15.09 11.72
C PHE A 130 26.43 14.86 12.91
N GLY A 131 25.19 14.44 12.63
CA GLY A 131 24.19 14.09 13.64
C GLY A 131 23.81 12.61 13.58
N LEU A 132 23.35 12.04 14.69
CA LEU A 132 22.86 10.66 14.83
C LEU A 132 21.43 10.67 15.39
N LEU A 133 20.44 11.12 14.63
CA LEU A 133 19.04 11.07 15.06
C LEU A 133 18.14 10.43 14.02
N ASP A 134 17.18 9.67 14.53
CA ASP A 134 16.35 8.73 13.80
C ASP A 134 15.25 9.43 13.02
N MET A 135 14.92 8.91 11.83
CA MET A 135 13.95 9.48 10.91
C MET A 135 12.58 8.82 11.13
N GLN A 136 11.63 9.54 11.73
CA GLN A 136 10.24 9.08 11.79
C GLN A 136 9.61 9.26 10.40
N SER A 137 9.51 8.17 9.63
CA SER A 137 8.86 8.21 8.32
C SER A 137 7.35 8.52 8.46
N ILE A 138 6.93 9.66 7.92
CA ILE A 138 5.51 10.04 7.84
C ILE A 138 4.91 9.28 6.65
N ALA A 139 4.29 8.14 6.93
CA ALA A 139 3.55 7.39 5.92
C ALA A 139 2.29 8.18 5.51
N ALA A 140 2.22 8.59 4.25
CA ALA A 140 1.06 9.28 3.70
C ALA A 140 -0.15 8.31 3.66
N GLN A 141 -1.16 8.61 4.45
CA GLN A 141 -2.41 7.87 4.49
C GLN A 141 -3.23 8.19 3.24
N ALA A 142 -3.38 7.20 2.35
CA ALA A 142 -4.24 7.26 1.18
C ALA A 142 -5.56 6.52 1.47
N GLU A 143 -6.68 7.22 1.31
CA GLU A 143 -8.04 6.75 1.54
C GLU A 143 -8.49 5.80 0.41
N GLY A 144 -8.87 4.57 0.78
CA GLY A 144 -9.39 3.53 -0.11
C GLY A 144 -9.63 2.23 0.67
N ASN A 145 -10.25 1.23 0.05
CA ASN A 145 -10.47 -0.07 0.70
C ASN A 145 -9.13 -0.72 1.09
N GLU A 146 -8.81 -0.73 2.39
CA GLU A 146 -7.54 -1.19 2.96
C GLU A 146 -7.14 -2.60 2.51
N ILE A 147 -8.13 -3.47 2.30
CA ILE A 147 -7.93 -4.84 1.80
C ILE A 147 -7.32 -4.80 0.39
N PHE A 148 -7.94 -4.09 -0.55
CA PHE A 148 -7.46 -4.01 -1.94
C PHE A 148 -6.11 -3.30 -2.04
N LYS A 149 -5.86 -2.31 -1.18
CA LYS A 149 -4.56 -1.61 -1.10
C LYS A 149 -3.43 -2.56 -0.69
N THR A 150 -3.70 -3.46 0.25
CA THR A 150 -2.75 -4.49 0.68
C THR A 150 -2.42 -5.45 -0.47
N PHE A 151 -3.44 -5.94 -1.20
CA PHE A 151 -3.23 -6.80 -2.38
C PHE A 151 -2.47 -6.07 -3.50
N PHE A 152 -2.81 -4.81 -3.78
CA PHE A 152 -2.16 -4.04 -4.85
C PHE A 152 -0.70 -3.66 -4.51
N GLY A 153 -0.42 -3.39 -3.23
CA GLY A 153 0.94 -3.21 -2.71
C GLY A 153 1.77 -4.49 -2.82
N GLY A 154 1.17 -5.64 -2.56
CA GLY A 154 1.79 -6.97 -2.62
C GLY A 154 1.79 -7.64 -4.00
N ARG A 155 1.47 -6.93 -5.09
CA ARG A 155 1.27 -7.54 -6.44
C ARG A 155 2.43 -8.43 -6.91
N TYR A 156 3.67 -8.03 -6.66
CA TYR A 156 4.84 -8.82 -7.05
C TYR A 156 5.08 -10.02 -6.12
N LEU A 157 4.74 -9.89 -4.84
CA LEU A 157 4.83 -11.01 -3.89
C LEU A 157 3.87 -12.12 -4.29
N ILE A 158 2.62 -11.78 -4.61
CA ILE A 158 1.60 -12.75 -5.03
C ILE A 158 2.02 -13.48 -6.32
N LEU A 159 2.57 -12.73 -7.29
CA LEU A 159 3.09 -13.31 -8.52
C LEU A 159 4.25 -14.28 -8.26
N LEU A 160 5.17 -13.91 -7.37
CA LEU A 160 6.29 -14.78 -7.01
C LEU A 160 5.83 -16.03 -6.24
N MET A 161 4.87 -15.87 -5.32
CA MET A 161 4.29 -16.99 -4.58
C MET A 161 3.55 -17.96 -5.50
N SER A 162 2.81 -17.45 -6.50
CA SER A 162 2.12 -18.32 -7.46
C SER A 162 3.10 -19.06 -8.36
N LEU A 163 4.17 -18.41 -8.84
CA LEU A 163 5.19 -19.05 -9.66
C LEU A 163 5.95 -20.16 -8.89
N PHE A 164 6.33 -19.90 -7.64
CA PHE A 164 6.96 -20.92 -6.79
C PHE A 164 5.98 -22.03 -6.38
N SER A 165 4.71 -21.71 -6.17
CA SER A 165 3.66 -22.71 -5.95
C SER A 165 3.51 -23.65 -7.16
N ILE A 166 3.49 -23.10 -8.38
CA ILE A 166 3.46 -23.90 -9.62
C ILE A 166 4.69 -24.79 -9.72
N TYR A 167 5.90 -24.26 -9.49
CA TYR A 167 7.13 -25.04 -9.51
C TYR A 167 7.11 -26.20 -8.50
N THR A 168 6.75 -25.93 -7.24
CA THR A 168 6.67 -26.97 -6.21
C THR A 168 5.56 -27.98 -6.48
N GLY A 169 4.42 -27.55 -7.04
CA GLY A 169 3.34 -28.44 -7.50
C GLY A 169 3.82 -29.43 -8.57
N PHE A 170 4.64 -28.98 -9.52
CA PHE A 170 5.28 -29.85 -10.51
C PHE A 170 6.32 -30.80 -9.89
N ILE A 171 7.12 -30.35 -8.92
CA ILE A 171 8.08 -31.22 -8.20
C ILE A 171 7.35 -32.35 -7.45
N TYR A 172 6.23 -32.04 -6.80
CA TYR A 172 5.39 -33.07 -6.16
C TYR A 172 4.55 -33.88 -7.14
N ASN A 173 4.46 -33.44 -8.40
CA ASN A 173 3.60 -34.00 -9.43
C ASN A 173 2.14 -34.10 -8.97
N ASP A 174 1.62 -33.01 -8.40
CA ASP A 174 0.24 -32.92 -7.91
C ASP A 174 -0.46 -31.68 -8.47
N ILE A 175 -1.44 -31.91 -9.35
CA ILE A 175 -2.33 -30.89 -9.90
C ILE A 175 -3.77 -31.29 -9.53
N PHE A 176 -4.42 -30.51 -8.68
CA PHE A 176 -5.78 -30.80 -8.18
C PHE A 176 -5.94 -32.23 -7.64
N SER A 177 -4.96 -32.73 -6.88
CA SER A 177 -4.95 -34.09 -6.33
C SER A 177 -4.82 -35.22 -7.37
N LYS A 178 -4.34 -34.90 -8.58
CA LYS A 178 -4.04 -35.85 -9.66
C LYS A 178 -2.58 -35.73 -10.09
N SER A 179 -1.96 -36.87 -10.41
CA SER A 179 -0.60 -36.92 -10.94
C SER A 179 -0.60 -36.95 -12.47
N LEU A 180 0.42 -36.33 -13.08
CA LEU A 180 0.63 -36.33 -14.52
C LEU A 180 1.66 -37.39 -14.91
N ASN A 181 1.31 -38.29 -15.83
CA ASN A 181 2.23 -39.28 -16.39
C ASN A 181 2.89 -38.76 -17.68
N ILE A 182 3.92 -37.91 -17.54
CA ILE A 182 4.59 -37.25 -18.67
C ILE A 182 5.69 -38.13 -19.28
N PHE A 183 6.50 -38.79 -18.43
CA PHE A 183 7.69 -39.52 -18.88
C PHE A 183 7.56 -41.05 -18.78
N GLY A 184 6.39 -41.57 -18.40
CA GLY A 184 6.19 -42.98 -18.08
C GLY A 184 6.67 -43.31 -16.66
N SER A 185 5.93 -44.17 -15.97
CA SER A 185 6.34 -44.62 -14.64
C SER A 185 7.55 -45.56 -14.71
N SER A 186 8.45 -45.45 -13.73
CA SER A 186 9.61 -46.33 -13.58
C SER A 186 9.24 -47.71 -13.02
N TRP A 187 8.01 -47.87 -12.53
CA TRP A 187 7.49 -49.12 -12.00
C TRP A 187 6.71 -49.89 -13.06
N LYS A 188 7.00 -51.18 -13.24
CA LYS A 188 6.38 -52.03 -14.25
C LYS A 188 5.81 -53.30 -13.65
N ALA A 189 4.53 -53.54 -13.90
CA ALA A 189 3.77 -54.73 -13.52
C ALA A 189 4.00 -55.91 -14.48
N THR A 190 5.25 -56.29 -14.78
CA THR A 190 5.57 -57.24 -15.87
C THR A 190 5.23 -58.70 -15.54
N THR A 191 5.29 -59.09 -14.26
CA THR A 191 5.11 -60.48 -13.80
C THR A 191 3.67 -60.84 -13.42
N LEU A 192 2.70 -59.97 -13.74
CA LEU A 192 1.32 -60.13 -13.31
C LEU A 192 0.48 -60.89 -14.35
N PRO A 193 -0.29 -61.93 -13.92
CA PRO A 193 -1.14 -62.68 -14.84
C PRO A 193 -2.26 -61.76 -15.37
N LYS A 194 -2.37 -61.66 -16.70
CA LYS A 194 -3.36 -60.80 -17.39
C LYS A 194 -4.82 -61.25 -17.21
N THR A 195 -5.07 -62.25 -16.38
CA THR A 195 -6.37 -62.89 -16.14
C THR A 195 -7.29 -62.11 -15.19
N GLY A 196 -6.86 -60.94 -14.68
CA GLY A 196 -7.73 -60.00 -13.95
C GLY A 196 -8.06 -60.39 -12.50
N LEU A 197 -7.56 -61.54 -12.03
CA LEU A 197 -7.70 -62.00 -10.65
C LEU A 197 -6.45 -61.59 -9.85
N TYR A 198 -6.52 -60.42 -9.20
CA TYR A 198 -5.44 -59.91 -8.37
C TYR A 198 -5.82 -60.01 -6.87
N PRO A 199 -4.92 -60.50 -6.00
CA PRO A 199 -5.13 -60.46 -4.56
C PRO A 199 -5.16 -59.01 -4.05
N GLU A 200 -6.02 -58.76 -3.06
CA GLU A 200 -6.31 -57.41 -2.52
C GLU A 200 -5.08 -56.71 -1.91
N ASN A 201 -4.10 -57.46 -1.42
CA ASN A 201 -2.89 -56.96 -0.77
C ASN A 201 -1.62 -57.25 -1.59
N MET A 202 -1.61 -56.88 -2.87
CA MET A 202 -0.46 -57.07 -3.74
C MET A 202 0.58 -55.97 -3.54
N MET A 203 1.80 -56.37 -3.18
CA MET A 203 2.96 -55.49 -3.09
C MET A 203 3.92 -55.78 -4.24
N LEU A 204 4.38 -54.73 -4.92
CA LEU A 204 5.39 -54.87 -5.96
C LEU A 204 6.76 -55.11 -5.34
N ASP A 205 7.52 -56.06 -5.89
CA ASP A 205 8.87 -56.35 -5.44
C ASP A 205 9.87 -55.38 -6.11
N PRO A 206 10.59 -54.55 -5.33
CA PRO A 206 11.50 -53.55 -5.87
C PRO A 206 12.67 -54.14 -6.67
N LEU A 207 13.04 -55.41 -6.49
CA LEU A 207 14.18 -56.01 -7.20
C LEU A 207 13.84 -56.46 -8.63
N THR A 208 12.57 -56.78 -8.89
CA THR A 208 12.14 -57.40 -10.16
C THR A 208 11.23 -56.50 -10.99
N GLN A 209 10.54 -55.54 -10.36
CA GLN A 209 9.50 -54.72 -10.99
C GLN A 209 9.85 -53.23 -11.05
N TYR A 210 11.02 -52.83 -10.53
CA TYR A 210 11.56 -51.49 -10.65
C TYR A 210 12.54 -51.41 -11.83
N SER A 211 12.45 -50.35 -12.64
CA SER A 211 13.30 -50.18 -13.83
C SER A 211 14.72 -49.67 -13.53
N ASP A 212 15.16 -49.70 -12.27
CA ASP A 212 16.46 -49.20 -11.76
C ASP A 212 16.83 -47.76 -12.14
N LYS A 213 15.83 -46.97 -12.55
CA LYS A 213 16.00 -45.57 -12.97
C LYS A 213 14.97 -44.69 -12.28
N PRO A 214 15.37 -43.65 -11.54
CA PRO A 214 14.43 -42.71 -10.93
C PRO A 214 13.67 -41.94 -12.00
N TYR A 215 12.46 -41.48 -11.65
CA TYR A 215 11.68 -40.61 -12.50
C TYR A 215 12.45 -39.32 -12.77
N TRP A 216 12.47 -38.86 -14.03
CA TRP A 216 13.33 -37.76 -14.46
C TRP A 216 13.06 -36.47 -13.67
N PHE A 217 11.79 -36.12 -13.48
CA PHE A 217 11.41 -34.84 -12.89
C PHE A 217 10.24 -34.98 -11.92
N GLY A 218 10.50 -34.73 -10.63
CA GLY A 218 9.49 -34.82 -9.59
C GLY A 218 9.24 -36.25 -9.12
N ILE A 219 8.06 -36.50 -8.56
CA ILE A 219 7.67 -37.80 -7.99
C ILE A 219 6.98 -38.66 -9.06
N ASP A 220 7.31 -39.95 -9.08
CA ASP A 220 6.72 -40.92 -10.01
C ASP A 220 5.18 -40.98 -9.82
N PRO A 221 4.39 -40.85 -10.91
CA PRO A 221 2.92 -40.90 -10.87
C PRO A 221 2.33 -42.13 -10.17
N VAL A 222 3.04 -43.27 -10.16
CA VAL A 222 2.57 -44.53 -9.55
C VAL A 222 2.29 -44.39 -8.06
N TRP A 223 3.01 -43.51 -7.37
CA TRP A 223 2.82 -43.24 -5.95
C TRP A 223 1.47 -42.59 -5.65
N GLN A 224 0.78 -42.00 -6.63
CA GLN A 224 -0.56 -41.46 -6.39
C GLN A 224 -1.63 -42.57 -6.33
N VAL A 225 -1.38 -43.70 -7.00
CA VAL A 225 -2.26 -44.87 -7.07
C VAL A 225 -1.99 -45.86 -5.94
N SER A 226 -0.78 -45.84 -5.35
CA SER A 226 -0.39 -46.80 -4.32
C SER A 226 -1.05 -46.54 -2.96
N VAL A 227 -1.33 -47.62 -2.22
CA VAL A 227 -1.90 -47.56 -0.87
C VAL A 227 -0.90 -47.00 0.14
N ASN A 228 0.39 -47.29 -0.03
CA ASN A 228 1.48 -46.90 0.85
C ASN A 228 2.06 -45.48 0.59
N LYS A 229 1.36 -44.64 -0.18
CA LYS A 229 1.87 -43.31 -0.59
C LYS A 229 2.18 -42.36 0.55
N ILE A 230 1.39 -42.42 1.62
CA ILE A 230 1.52 -41.53 2.77
C ILE A 230 2.85 -41.81 3.50
N LEU A 231 3.22 -43.08 3.65
CA LEU A 231 4.47 -43.48 4.30
C LEU A 231 5.70 -42.95 3.54
N TYR A 232 5.66 -43.04 2.20
CA TYR A 232 6.72 -42.54 1.33
C TYR A 232 6.79 -41.00 1.34
N LEU A 233 5.67 -40.32 1.07
CA LEU A 233 5.62 -38.86 0.97
C LEU A 233 5.94 -38.15 2.29
N ASN A 234 5.54 -38.71 3.43
CA ASN A 234 5.86 -38.15 4.74
C ASN A 234 7.37 -38.18 5.01
N SER A 235 8.00 -39.32 4.70
CA SER A 235 9.45 -39.49 4.84
C SER A 235 10.22 -38.53 3.92
N TYR A 236 9.74 -38.36 2.68
CA TYR A 236 10.33 -37.44 1.71
C TYR A 236 10.22 -35.97 2.17
N LYS A 237 9.01 -35.52 2.53
CA LYS A 237 8.76 -34.12 2.94
C LYS A 237 9.55 -33.74 4.19
N MET A 238 9.68 -34.66 5.15
CA MET A 238 10.47 -34.42 6.37
C MET A 238 11.95 -34.24 6.05
N LYS A 239 12.52 -35.08 5.20
CA LYS A 239 13.94 -34.94 4.82
C LYS A 239 14.18 -33.65 4.01
N LEU A 240 13.25 -33.30 3.12
CA LEU A 240 13.33 -32.07 2.33
C LEU A 240 13.25 -30.80 3.21
N SER A 241 12.36 -30.77 4.22
CA SER A 241 12.23 -29.62 5.12
C SER A 241 13.49 -29.40 5.96
N ILE A 242 14.13 -30.47 6.42
CA ILE A 242 15.41 -30.39 7.16
C ILE A 242 16.51 -29.79 6.26
N LEU A 243 16.64 -30.25 5.01
CA LEU A 243 17.65 -29.74 4.09
C LEU A 243 17.44 -28.25 3.77
N LEU A 244 16.21 -27.83 3.46
CA LEU A 244 15.91 -26.43 3.19
C LEU A 244 16.12 -25.55 4.43
N GLY A 245 15.78 -26.04 5.62
CA GLY A 245 16.01 -25.34 6.89
C GLY A 245 17.49 -25.09 7.16
N VAL A 246 18.34 -26.12 7.01
CA VAL A 246 19.80 -25.97 7.21
C VAL A 246 20.40 -25.00 6.19
N MET A 247 19.96 -25.05 4.92
CA MET A 247 20.43 -24.13 3.89
C MET A 247 20.03 -22.67 4.20
N GLN A 248 18.79 -22.43 4.65
CA GLN A 248 18.32 -21.10 5.03
C GLN A 248 19.06 -20.54 6.25
N MET A 249 19.32 -21.39 7.26
CA MET A 249 20.10 -21.00 8.44
C MET A 249 21.54 -20.65 8.06
N LEU A 250 22.19 -21.46 7.21
CA LEU A 250 23.54 -21.19 6.72
C LEU A 250 23.61 -19.87 5.94
N PHE A 251 22.63 -19.59 5.08
CA PHE A 251 22.54 -18.32 4.36
C PHE A 251 22.45 -17.12 5.31
N GLY A 252 21.70 -17.25 6.42
CA GLY A 252 21.64 -16.22 7.47
C GLY A 252 23.00 -15.94 8.12
N LEU A 253 23.78 -16.98 8.41
CA LEU A 253 25.14 -16.84 8.96
C LEU A 253 26.09 -16.14 7.98
N VAL A 254 25.99 -16.44 6.68
CA VAL A 254 26.80 -15.78 5.64
C VAL A 254 26.50 -14.28 5.57
N LEU A 255 25.22 -13.89 5.65
CA LEU A 255 24.83 -12.47 5.70
C LEU A 255 25.35 -11.78 6.97
N GLY A 256 25.28 -12.46 8.13
CA GLY A 256 25.85 -11.97 9.39
C GLY A 256 27.34 -11.70 9.27
N TYR A 257 28.10 -12.61 8.65
CA TYR A 257 29.53 -12.44 8.40
C TYR A 257 29.82 -11.18 7.56
N TYR A 258 29.09 -10.97 6.46
CA TYR A 258 29.27 -9.76 5.62
C TYR A 258 28.95 -8.47 6.40
N ASN A 259 27.96 -8.51 7.29
CA ASN A 259 27.62 -7.39 8.15
C ASN A 259 28.78 -7.02 9.10
N HIS A 260 29.34 -7.99 9.82
CA HIS A 260 30.47 -7.73 10.71
C HIS A 260 31.75 -7.32 9.95
N ARG A 261 31.95 -7.85 8.74
CA ARG A 261 33.06 -7.44 7.85
C ARG A 261 32.95 -5.99 7.41
N TYR A 262 31.73 -5.48 7.24
CA TYR A 262 31.44 -4.09 6.87
C TYR A 262 31.66 -3.11 8.03
N PHE A 263 31.26 -3.47 9.25
CA PHE A 263 31.45 -2.63 10.44
C PHE A 263 32.87 -2.71 11.05
N GLY A 264 33.71 -3.66 10.61
CA GLY A 264 35.12 -3.73 11.00
C GLY A 264 35.37 -4.37 12.37
N ASN A 265 34.34 -4.90 13.03
CA ASN A 265 34.44 -5.55 14.33
C ASN A 265 34.95 -7.00 14.18
N ARG A 266 36.28 -7.19 14.19
CA ARG A 266 36.91 -8.52 14.06
C ARG A 266 36.67 -9.44 15.27
N ILE A 267 36.45 -8.86 16.44
CA ILE A 267 36.23 -9.60 17.71
C ILE A 267 34.86 -10.29 17.69
N ASP A 268 33.83 -9.60 17.20
CA ASP A 268 32.46 -10.15 17.10
C ASP A 268 32.41 -11.37 16.17
N ILE A 269 33.17 -11.36 15.07
CA ILE A 269 33.27 -12.48 14.12
C ILE A 269 33.84 -13.73 14.80
N VAL A 270 34.91 -13.57 15.59
CA VAL A 270 35.56 -14.70 16.26
C VAL A 270 34.68 -15.23 17.39
N CYS A 271 34.04 -14.35 18.15
CA CYS A 271 33.10 -14.74 19.21
C CYS A 271 31.85 -15.45 18.67
N GLU A 272 31.26 -14.97 17.57
CA GLU A 272 30.05 -15.58 16.98
C GLU A 272 30.38 -16.94 16.33
N LEU A 273 31.55 -17.09 15.70
CA LEU A 273 32.02 -18.36 15.17
C LEU A 273 32.44 -19.36 16.27
N ALA A 274 32.98 -18.88 17.41
CA ALA A 274 33.43 -19.72 18.52
C ALA A 274 32.29 -20.09 19.51
N HIS A 275 31.24 -19.29 19.62
CA HIS A 275 30.16 -19.45 20.61
C HIS A 275 28.85 -20.05 20.04
N ASN A 276 28.84 -20.52 18.79
CA ASN A 276 27.62 -21.04 18.13
C ASN A 276 27.20 -22.44 18.62
N ARG A 277 27.16 -22.64 19.94
CA ARG A 277 26.32 -23.65 20.60
C ARG A 277 25.10 -23.02 21.29
N GLU A 278 25.06 -21.71 21.57
CA GLU A 278 24.01 -21.20 22.47
C GLU A 278 23.73 -19.68 22.40
N THR A 279 23.33 -19.08 21.27
CA THR A 279 22.47 -17.86 21.29
C THR A 279 21.99 -17.43 19.90
N GLN A 280 20.81 -17.88 19.48
CA GLN A 280 20.14 -17.44 18.24
C GLN A 280 19.22 -16.20 18.41
N ASN A 281 19.22 -15.51 19.57
CA ASN A 281 18.13 -14.57 19.90
C ASN A 281 18.47 -13.07 19.92
N LYS A 282 19.63 -12.60 19.45
CA LYS A 282 19.97 -11.15 19.49
C LYS A 282 20.26 -10.47 18.15
N VAL A 283 20.40 -11.22 17.03
CA VAL A 283 20.89 -10.63 15.76
C VAL A 283 19.78 -9.96 14.93
N ALA A 284 18.52 -10.35 15.09
CA ALA A 284 17.40 -9.76 14.33
C ALA A 284 17.08 -8.30 14.71
N GLN A 285 17.46 -7.85 15.91
CA GLN A 285 17.13 -6.50 16.39
C GLN A 285 18.24 -5.48 16.05
N THR A 286 19.47 -5.94 15.85
CA THR A 286 20.63 -5.07 15.55
C THR A 286 20.74 -4.72 14.07
N ILE A 287 20.21 -5.56 13.16
CA ILE A 287 20.27 -5.33 11.70
C ILE A 287 19.38 -4.16 11.24
N LYS A 288 18.28 -3.83 11.96
CA LYS A 288 17.47 -2.64 11.63
C LYS A 288 18.14 -1.30 11.98
N LEU A 289 19.11 -1.30 12.89
CA LEU A 289 19.75 -0.08 13.41
C LEU A 289 21.08 0.26 12.72
N SER A 290 21.62 -0.65 11.90
CA SER A 290 22.95 -0.49 11.30
C SER A 290 22.92 -0.05 9.83
N ASP A 291 21.85 -0.35 9.07
CA ASP A 291 21.71 0.06 7.66
C ASP A 291 21.42 1.56 7.48
N PHE A 292 20.92 2.26 8.51
CA PHE A 292 20.69 3.70 8.44
C PHE A 292 21.98 4.54 8.66
N ARG A 293 23.11 3.88 8.94
CA ARG A 293 24.30 4.50 9.56
C ARG A 293 25.27 5.21 8.60
N LYS A 294 25.06 5.20 7.27
CA LYS A 294 26.02 5.86 6.35
C LYS A 294 25.45 6.77 5.28
N SER A 295 24.14 6.84 5.09
CA SER A 295 23.62 7.55 3.92
C SER A 295 23.05 8.92 4.23
N ASN A 296 22.71 9.23 5.48
CA ASN A 296 22.00 10.46 5.82
C ASN A 296 22.89 11.35 6.69
N PHE A 297 23.10 12.58 6.21
CA PHE A 297 23.80 13.62 6.93
C PHE A 297 22.79 14.66 7.37
N LEU A 298 22.99 15.21 8.57
CA LEU A 298 22.24 16.36 9.02
C LEU A 298 22.80 17.58 8.29
N VAL A 299 21.93 18.36 7.70
CA VAL A 299 22.28 19.54 6.93
C VAL A 299 21.64 20.72 7.59
N SER A 300 22.45 21.69 8.01
CA SER A 300 21.98 23.00 8.43
C SER A 300 21.84 23.88 7.19
N ILE A 301 20.62 24.29 6.87
CA ILE A 301 20.33 25.24 5.79
C ILE A 301 20.01 26.59 6.42
N GLU A 302 20.79 27.61 6.06
CA GLU A 302 20.58 28.99 6.46
C GLU A 302 19.91 29.74 5.28
N MET A 303 18.66 30.15 5.45
CA MET A 303 17.84 30.85 4.43
C MET A 303 17.40 32.23 4.93
N LYS A 304 17.71 33.31 4.22
CA LYS A 304 17.21 34.64 4.56
C LYS A 304 15.70 34.74 4.38
N SER A 305 15.00 35.26 5.38
CA SER A 305 13.58 35.60 5.25
C SER A 305 13.44 36.73 4.23
N CYS A 306 12.91 36.43 3.04
CA CYS A 306 12.43 37.47 2.14
C CYS A 306 11.17 38.08 2.79
N ASP A 307 11.18 39.38 3.01
CA ASP A 307 10.00 40.15 3.39
C ASP A 307 8.98 40.03 2.23
N PHE A 308 8.15 38.99 2.25
CA PHE A 308 6.99 38.83 1.37
C PHE A 308 5.79 39.52 2.06
N CYS A 309 5.91 40.83 2.22
CA CYS A 309 4.79 41.72 2.46
C CYS A 309 4.86 42.80 1.39
N ASP A 310 4.20 42.54 0.27
CA ASP A 310 3.29 43.46 -0.42
C ASP A 310 2.55 42.69 -1.53
#